data_AF-A0A6B1I704-F1
#
_entry.id   AF-A0A6B1I704-F1
#
_cell.length_a   1.000
_cell.length_b   1.000
_cell.length_c   1.000
_cell.angle_alpha   90.00
_cell.angle_beta   90.00
_cell.angle_gamma   90.00
#
_symmetry.space_group_name_H-M   'P 1'
#
loop_
_entity.id
_entity.type
_entity.pdbx_description
1 polymer ?
#
loop_
_entity_poly.entity_id
_entity_poly.type
_entity_poly.pdbx_seq_one_letter_code
_entity_poly.pdbx_strand_id
1 'polypeptide(L)'
;FEIYYWGSDGETPITKLIQRYHSENIIHDIPMVNLQSLVNNTVAFPTYRDRLILIAEWIGFEWSDAEAEWGKGVMMYTKYIQNTARQDCLDYIIMYNKDNCLAMAVILDWLIAQGHLRRA
;
A
#
# COMPACT_ATOMS: atom_id res chain seq x y z
N PHE A 1 14.26 -10.54 -3.52
CA PHE A 1 12.83 -10.29 -3.27
C PHE A 1 12.76 -9.08 -2.35
N GLU A 2 11.92 -8.10 -2.66
CA GLU A 2 11.81 -6.83 -1.94
C GLU A 2 10.35 -6.59 -1.59
N ILE A 3 10.08 -5.91 -0.47
CA ILE A 3 8.73 -5.52 -0.06
C ILE A 3 8.59 -4.02 -0.25
N TYR A 4 7.65 -3.62 -1.12
CA TYR A 4 7.29 -2.22 -1.31
C TYR A 4 6.17 -1.84 -0.35
N TYR A 5 6.26 -0.67 0.26
CA TYR A 5 5.21 -0.12 1.12
C TYR A 5 4.93 1.35 0.79
N TRP A 6 3.73 1.81 1.17
CA TRP A 6 3.30 3.19 1.02
C TRP A 6 3.05 3.82 2.39
N GLY A 7 3.82 4.84 2.75
CA GLY A 7 3.68 5.56 4.02
C GLY A 7 4.88 6.41 4.36
N SER A 8 4.89 6.97 5.57
CA SER A 8 6.01 7.76 6.09
C SER A 8 7.26 6.89 6.29
N ASP A 9 8.44 7.45 6.00
CA ASP A 9 9.72 6.85 6.35
C ASP A 9 9.82 6.63 7.88
N GLY A 10 10.21 5.43 8.32
CA GLY A 10 10.36 5.09 9.73
C GLY A 10 9.97 3.65 10.10
N GLU A 11 9.59 3.44 11.35
CA GLU A 11 9.07 2.15 11.82
C GLU A 11 7.74 1.81 11.13
N THR A 12 7.80 0.87 10.20
CA THR A 12 6.60 0.31 9.58
C THR A 12 5.82 -0.54 10.61
N PRO A 13 4.52 -0.78 10.41
CA PRO A 13 3.78 -1.77 11.21
C PRO A 13 4.48 -3.13 11.25
N ILE A 14 5.18 -3.51 10.17
CA ILE A 14 5.98 -4.73 10.10
C ILE A 14 7.14 -4.68 11.09
N THR A 15 7.89 -3.57 11.14
CA THR A 15 9.00 -3.39 12.11
C THR A 15 8.50 -3.55 13.55
N LYS A 16 7.32 -3.00 13.86
CA LYS A 16 6.68 -3.12 15.18
C LYS A 16 6.21 -4.54 15.48
N LEU A 17 5.69 -5.26 14.48
CA LEU A 17 5.30 -6.67 14.63
C LEU A 17 6.51 -7.57 14.90
N ILE A 18 7.62 -7.34 14.18
CA ILE A 18 8.87 -8.08 14.39
C ILE A 18 9.37 -7.89 15.83
N GLN A 19 9.44 -6.64 16.29
CA GLN A 19 9.82 -6.31 17.67
C GLN A 19 8.89 -6.98 18.69
N ARG A 20 7.56 -6.93 18.45
CA ARG A 20 6.56 -7.46 19.38
C ARG A 20 6.57 -8.98 19.52
N TYR A 21 6.81 -9.71 18.42
CA TYR A 21 6.73 -11.17 18.40
C TYR A 21 8.09 -11.87 18.46
N HIS A 22 9.18 -11.14 18.74
CA HIS A 22 10.55 -11.68 18.83
C HIS A 22 10.89 -12.63 17.67
N SER A 23 10.42 -12.28 16.47
CA SER A 23 10.55 -13.13 15.28
C SER A 23 11.91 -12.86 14.63
N GLU A 24 12.96 -13.41 15.23
CA GLU A 24 14.36 -13.05 14.93
C GLU A 24 14.85 -13.43 13.53
N ASN A 25 14.12 -14.21 12.72
CA ASN A 25 14.78 -14.94 11.60
C ASN A 25 14.14 -14.89 10.20
N ILE A 26 13.05 -14.17 9.94
CA ILE A 26 12.41 -14.25 8.59
C ILE A 26 12.27 -12.90 7.87
N ILE A 27 12.01 -11.80 8.57
CA ILE A 27 11.68 -10.53 7.91
C ILE A 27 12.86 -9.55 7.91
N HIS A 28 13.85 -9.72 8.81
CA HIS A 28 14.99 -8.81 8.92
C HIS A 28 15.82 -8.70 7.63
N ASP A 29 15.90 -9.78 6.84
CA ASP A 29 16.75 -9.83 5.65
C ASP A 29 16.03 -9.46 4.35
N ILE A 30 14.72 -9.14 4.41
CA ILE A 30 13.97 -8.73 3.22
C ILE A 30 14.04 -7.21 3.09
N PRO A 31 14.64 -6.66 2.03
CA PRO A 31 14.68 -5.22 1.82
C PRO A 31 13.26 -4.64 1.75
N MET A 32 13.01 -3.62 2.58
CA MET A 32 11.77 -2.86 2.56
C MET A 32 12.00 -1.52 1.86
N VAL A 33 11.23 -1.26 0.82
CA VAL A 33 11.37 -0.08 -0.04
C VAL A 33 10.16 0.82 0.12
N ASN A 34 10.38 2.08 0.50
CA ASN A 34 9.30 3.07 0.55
C ASN A 34 8.96 3.56 -0.86
N LEU A 35 7.89 3.04 -1.45
CA LEU A 35 7.45 3.44 -2.78
C LEU A 35 6.94 4.88 -2.79
N GLN A 36 6.30 5.36 -1.72
CA GLN A 36 5.82 6.74 -1.64
C GLN A 36 6.98 7.74 -1.72
N SER A 37 8.05 7.50 -0.96
CA SER A 37 9.25 8.35 -1.02
C SER A 37 9.93 8.28 -2.39
N LEU A 38 9.98 7.12 -3.04
CA LEU A 38 10.51 7.02 -4.42
C LEU A 38 9.68 7.83 -5.42
N VAL A 39 8.34 7.67 -5.38
CA VAL A 39 7.41 8.41 -6.23
C VAL A 39 7.59 9.93 -6.07
N ASN A 40 7.51 10.42 -4.83
CA ASN A 40 7.56 11.85 -4.54
C ASN A 40 8.91 12.50 -4.91
N ASN A 41 9.99 11.71 -4.93
CA ASN A 41 11.32 12.21 -5.30
C ASN A 41 11.65 12.05 -6.79
N THR A 42 10.82 11.35 -7.57
CA THR A 42 11.10 11.07 -8.99
C THR A 42 10.18 11.82 -9.94
N VAL A 43 8.89 11.95 -9.61
CA VAL A 43 7.88 12.50 -10.51
C VAL A 43 6.93 13.41 -9.74
N ALA A 44 6.71 14.61 -10.27
CA ALA A 44 5.64 15.50 -9.82
C ALA A 44 4.35 15.15 -10.57
N PHE A 45 3.51 14.31 -9.97
CA PHE A 45 2.23 13.91 -10.56
C PHE A 45 1.24 15.08 -10.60
N PRO A 46 0.45 15.24 -11.68
CA PRO A 46 -0.54 16.32 -11.79
C PRO A 46 -1.82 15.99 -11.01
N THR A 47 -1.66 15.71 -9.71
CA THR A 47 -2.75 15.40 -8.79
C THR A 47 -2.82 16.45 -7.70
N TYR A 48 -3.99 16.63 -7.08
CA TYR A 48 -4.14 17.63 -6.01
C TYR A 48 -3.30 17.30 -4.76
N ARG A 49 -3.00 16.01 -4.53
CA ARG A 49 -2.14 15.51 -3.45
C ARG A 49 -1.49 14.20 -3.86
N ASP A 50 -0.29 13.93 -3.35
CA ASP A 50 0.45 12.68 -3.59
C ASP A 50 -0.08 11.50 -2.77
N ARG A 51 -1.37 11.20 -2.97
CA ARG A 51 -2.05 10.04 -2.37
C ARG A 51 -2.02 8.89 -3.36
N LEU A 52 -1.79 7.68 -2.84
CA LEU A 52 -1.81 6.43 -3.61
C LEU A 52 -2.99 6.35 -4.57
N ILE A 53 -4.20 6.64 -4.06
CA ILE A 53 -5.44 6.63 -4.85
C ILE A 53 -5.37 7.54 -6.08
N LEU A 54 -5.00 8.81 -5.88
CA LEU A 54 -5.01 9.82 -6.94
C LEU A 54 -3.92 9.54 -7.98
N ILE A 55 -2.75 9.09 -7.54
CA ILE A 55 -1.64 8.75 -8.43
C ILE A 55 -1.99 7.51 -9.25
N ALA A 56 -2.52 6.47 -8.63
CA ALA A 56 -2.92 5.25 -9.32
C ALA A 56 -4.02 5.53 -10.37
N GLU A 57 -5.05 6.30 -10.01
CA GLU A 57 -6.10 6.73 -10.93
C GLU A 57 -5.53 7.52 -12.12
N TRP A 58 -4.59 8.44 -11.87
CA TRP A 58 -3.96 9.21 -12.94
C TRP A 58 -3.17 8.33 -13.91
N ILE A 59 -2.55 7.25 -13.43
CA ILE A 59 -1.85 6.25 -14.25
C ILE A 59 -2.85 5.32 -14.99
N GLY A 60 -4.13 5.35 -14.65
CA GLY A 60 -5.19 4.54 -15.26
C GLY A 60 -5.53 3.27 -14.49
N PHE A 61 -5.18 3.17 -13.21
CA PHE A 61 -5.65 2.09 -12.35
C PHE A 61 -7.12 2.30 -11.98
N GLU A 62 -7.93 1.25 -12.13
CA GLU A 62 -9.33 1.25 -11.74
C GLU A 62 -9.51 0.55 -10.39
N TRP A 63 -10.06 1.28 -9.42
CA TRP A 63 -10.37 0.75 -8.09
C TRP A 63 -11.66 -0.08 -8.14
N SER A 64 -11.69 -1.21 -7.42
CA SER A 64 -12.90 -2.04 -7.29
C SER A 64 -14.03 -1.29 -6.55
N ASP A 65 -13.65 -0.34 -5.68
CA ASP A 65 -14.55 0.60 -5.02
C ASP A 65 -14.16 2.02 -5.41
N ALA A 66 -14.98 2.68 -6.23
CA ALA A 66 -14.72 4.05 -6.70
C ALA A 66 -14.73 5.08 -5.56
N GLU A 67 -15.29 4.74 -4.40
CA GLU A 67 -15.27 5.55 -3.19
C GLU A 67 -14.28 4.98 -2.15
N ALA A 68 -13.28 4.21 -2.60
CA ALA A 68 -12.26 3.67 -1.72
C ALA A 68 -11.54 4.81 -1.00
N GLU A 69 -11.56 4.77 0.32
CA GLU A 69 -10.75 5.67 1.13
C GLU A 69 -10.27 4.97 2.39
N TRP A 70 -9.18 5.47 2.95
CA TRP A 70 -8.57 4.91 4.15
C TRP A 70 -9.55 4.81 5.33
N GLY A 71 -10.40 5.84 5.53
CA GLY A 71 -11.39 5.86 6.60
C GLY A 71 -12.42 4.72 6.51
N LYS A 72 -12.88 4.41 5.29
CA LYS A 72 -13.79 3.29 5.02
C LYS A 72 -13.14 1.95 5.34
N GLY A 73 -11.87 1.76 4.96
CA GLY A 73 -11.09 0.57 5.33
C GLY A 73 -10.98 0.37 6.85
N VAL A 74 -10.62 1.42 7.60
CA VAL A 74 -10.53 1.38 9.07
C VAL A 74 -11.89 1.09 9.72
N MET A 75 -12.97 1.69 9.20
CA MET A 75 -14.33 1.44 9.68
C MET A 75 -14.72 -0.03 9.49
N MET A 76 -14.49 -0.59 8.30
CA MET A 76 -14.84 -1.99 8.01
C MET A 76 -14.02 -2.95 8.87
N TYR A 77 -12.73 -2.69 9.07
CA TYR A 77 -11.89 -3.43 10.02
C TYR A 77 -12.45 -3.38 11.45
N THR A 78 -12.80 -2.18 11.93
CA THR A 78 -13.36 -1.98 13.26
C THR A 78 -14.67 -2.76 13.45
N LYS A 79 -15.56 -2.74 12.45
CA LYS A 79 -16.81 -3.51 12.46
C LYS A 79 -16.56 -5.02 12.50
N TYR A 80 -15.56 -5.50 11.75
CA TYR A 80 -15.21 -6.92 11.71
C TYR A 80 -14.64 -7.41 13.05
N ILE A 81 -13.71 -6.68 13.67
CA ILE A 81 -13.13 -7.09 14.96
C ILE A 81 -14.15 -7.05 16.11
N GLN A 82 -15.17 -6.19 16.01
CA GLN A 82 -16.29 -6.16 16.97
C GLN A 82 -17.26 -7.33 16.80
N ASN A 83 -17.39 -7.84 15.57
CA ASN A 83 -18.23 -8.99 15.26
C ASN A 83 -17.67 -9.76 14.06
N THR A 84 -16.95 -10.85 14.33
CA THR A 84 -16.26 -11.65 13.30
C THR A 84 -17.20 -12.45 12.39
N ALA A 85 -18.50 -12.48 12.68
CA ALA A 85 -19.50 -13.03 11.77
C ALA A 85 -19.82 -12.09 10.58
N ARG A 86 -19.30 -10.86 10.60
CA ARG A 86 -19.46 -9.86 9.53
C ARG A 86 -18.53 -10.13 8.36
N GLN A 87 -18.82 -11.19 7.61
CA GLN A 87 -18.01 -11.58 6.44
C GLN A 87 -17.96 -10.48 5.37
N ASP A 88 -19.02 -9.70 5.22
CA ASP A 88 -19.08 -8.51 4.35
C ASP A 88 -17.96 -7.50 4.66
N CYS A 89 -17.63 -7.32 5.93
CA CYS A 89 -16.55 -6.44 6.36
C CYS A 89 -15.18 -7.05 6.01
N LEU A 90 -15.00 -8.35 6.23
CA LEU A 90 -13.75 -9.04 5.89
C LEU A 90 -13.49 -9.04 4.38
N ASP A 91 -14.51 -9.35 3.58
CA ASP A 91 -14.42 -9.36 2.12
C ASP A 91 -14.02 -7.98 1.59
N TYR A 92 -14.61 -6.91 2.16
CA TYR A 92 -14.23 -5.54 1.82
C TYR A 92 -12.77 -5.24 2.18
N ILE A 93 -12.32 -5.61 3.39
CA ILE A 93 -10.94 -5.37 3.83
C ILE A 93 -9.95 -6.10 2.91
N ILE A 94 -10.24 -7.34 2.54
CA ILE A 94 -9.41 -8.13 1.63
C ILE A 94 -9.36 -7.47 0.25
N MET A 95 -10.51 -7.11 -0.32
CA MET A 95 -10.57 -6.42 -1.61
C MET A 95 -9.80 -5.09 -1.56
N TYR A 96 -10.05 -4.27 -0.55
CA TYR A 96 -9.38 -2.97 -0.38
C TYR A 96 -7.86 -3.13 -0.30
N ASN A 97 -7.35 -4.06 0.52
CA ASN A 97 -5.90 -4.27 0.63
C ASN A 97 -5.30 -4.84 -0.66
N LYS A 98 -6.03 -5.72 -1.36
CA LYS A 98 -5.61 -6.24 -2.66
C LYS A 98 -5.47 -5.11 -3.69
N ASP A 99 -6.45 -4.22 -3.77
CA ASP A 99 -6.39 -3.08 -4.68
C ASP A 99 -5.22 -2.15 -4.34
N ASN A 100 -4.96 -1.88 -3.06
CA ASN A 100 -3.79 -1.07 -2.67
C ASN A 100 -2.46 -1.72 -3.13
N CYS A 101 -2.32 -3.04 -2.99
CA CYS A 101 -1.14 -3.75 -3.49
C CYS A 101 -1.02 -3.69 -5.02
N LEU A 102 -2.13 -3.87 -5.74
CA LEU A 102 -2.15 -3.79 -7.21
C LEU A 102 -1.84 -2.37 -7.71
N ALA A 103 -2.41 -1.35 -7.07
CA ALA A 103 -2.13 0.05 -7.37
C ALA A 103 -0.64 0.39 -7.21
N MET A 104 -0.01 -0.07 -6.10
CA MET A 104 1.43 0.09 -5.90
C MET A 104 2.25 -0.63 -6.98
N ALA A 105 1.84 -1.84 -7.39
CA ALA A 105 2.51 -2.57 -8.46
C ALA A 105 2.43 -1.82 -9.80
N VAL A 106 1.26 -1.29 -10.15
CA VAL A 106 1.04 -0.49 -11.37
C VAL A 106 1.88 0.78 -11.36
N ILE A 107 1.95 1.49 -10.22
CA ILE A 107 2.81 2.67 -10.08
C ILE A 107 4.28 2.31 -10.28
N LEU A 108 4.75 1.21 -9.66
CA LEU A 108 6.13 0.76 -9.79
C LEU A 108 6.47 0.40 -11.24
N ASP A 109 5.61 -0.37 -11.90
CA ASP A 109 5.79 -0.76 -13.31
C ASP A 109 5.78 0.47 -14.23
N TRP A 110 4.91 1.46 -13.95
CA TRP A 110 4.89 2.72 -14.68
C TRP A 110 6.19 3.52 -14.52
N LEU A 111 6.70 3.67 -13.29
CA LEU A 111 7.98 4.36 -13.04
C LEU A 111 9.15 3.69 -13.78
N ILE A 112 9.17 2.36 -13.83
CA ILE A 112 10.18 1.61 -14.58
C ILE A 112 10.01 1.84 -16.09
N ALA A 113 8.79 1.78 -16.61
CA ALA A 113 8.50 1.99 -18.02
C ALA A 113 8.87 3.40 -18.51
N GLN A 114 8.74 4.42 -17.65
CA GLN A 114 9.16 5.79 -17.93
C GLN A 114 10.67 6.03 -17.72
N GLY A 115 11.41 5.03 -17.25
CA GLY A 115 12.85 5.14 -16.99
C GLY A 115 13.21 5.91 -15.72
N HIS A 116 12.26 6.17 -14.83
CA HIS A 116 12.48 6.84 -13.54
C HIS A 116 13.09 5.91 -12.49
N LEU A 117 12.88 4.60 -12.62
CA LEU A 117 13.48 3.58 -11.78
C LEU A 117 14.11 2.49 -12.64
N ARG A 118 15.20 1.89 -12.16
CA ARG A 118 15.75 0.65 -12.70
C ARG A 118 15.54 -0.43 -11.64
N ARG A 119 14.97 -1.57 -12.01
CA ARG A 119 15.06 -2.76 -11.15
C ARG A 119 16.53 -3.14 -11.03
N ALA A 120 16.98 -3.38 -9.80
CA ALA A 120 18.30 -3.92 -9.52
C ALA A 120 18.45 -5.32 -10.14
#